data_AF-A0A8I1QSZ3-F1
#
_entry.id   AF-A0A8I1QSZ3-F1
#
_cell.length_a   1.000
_cell.length_b   1.000
_cell.length_c   1.000
_cell.angle_alpha   90.00
_cell.angle_beta   90.00
_cell.angle_gamma   90.00
#
_symmetry.space_group_name_H-M   'P 1'
#
loop_
_entity.id
_entity.type
_entity.pdbx_description
1 polymer ?
#
loop_
_entity_poly.entity_id
_entity_poly.type
_entity_poly.pdbx_seq_one_letter_code
_entity_poly.pdbx_strand_id
1 'polypeptide(L)'
;MTQNNQEPDPHGGPLRRFNDPAYVPLCRNLAEVRENIDALDQKIVALLAERGRYVKDAARFKRDAFQVSAPARQQQVIDKVLALAERHGAYPEVVEACYRALIAGFIAREQTDFTQMSDVETGDPT
;
A
#
# COMPACT_ATOMS: atom_id res chain seq x y z
N MET A 1 -15.93 -6.94 35.26
CA MET A 1 -14.57 -7.47 35.12
C MET A 1 -13.83 -6.55 34.17
N THR A 2 -13.00 -5.66 34.70
CA THR A 2 -12.23 -4.67 33.93
C THR A 2 -11.19 -5.43 33.11
N GLN A 3 -11.30 -5.42 31.78
CA GLN A 3 -10.19 -5.86 30.94
C GLN A 3 -9.01 -4.91 31.20
N ASN A 4 -7.92 -5.45 31.72
CA ASN A 4 -6.72 -4.68 32.01
C ASN A 4 -6.13 -4.18 30.68
N ASN A 5 -6.31 -2.89 30.39
CA ASN A 5 -5.92 -2.24 29.14
C ASN A 5 -4.42 -1.92 29.07
N GLN A 6 -3.58 -2.76 29.67
CA GLN A 6 -2.13 -2.58 29.66
C GLN A 6 -1.53 -3.30 28.47
N GLU A 7 -0.64 -2.59 27.78
CA GLU A 7 0.16 -3.13 26.69
C GLU A 7 1.05 -4.28 27.21
N PRO A 8 1.20 -5.38 26.46
CA PRO A 8 2.07 -6.48 26.85
C PRO A 8 3.53 -6.02 26.93
N ASP A 9 4.30 -6.61 27.86
CA ASP A 9 5.75 -6.42 27.93
C ASP A 9 6.39 -6.77 26.57
N PRO A 10 7.03 -5.82 25.87
CA PRO A 10 7.57 -6.05 24.55
C PRO A 10 8.75 -7.05 24.54
N HIS A 11 9.42 -7.24 25.67
CA HIS A 11 10.53 -8.18 25.82
C HIS A 11 10.12 -9.51 26.46
N GLY A 12 8.86 -9.64 26.88
CA GLY A 12 8.29 -10.85 27.45
C GLY A 12 8.06 -11.97 26.42
N GLY A 13 7.79 -13.18 26.92
CA GLY A 13 7.41 -14.33 26.09
C GLY A 13 5.98 -14.23 25.53
N PRO A 14 5.61 -15.09 24.57
CA PRO A 14 4.30 -15.06 23.94
C PRO A 14 3.17 -15.36 24.95
N LEU A 15 2.14 -14.51 24.97
CA LEU A 15 0.96 -14.70 25.82
C LEU A 15 -0.05 -15.68 25.22
N ARG A 16 0.08 -16.03 23.94
CA ARG A 16 -0.84 -16.88 23.17
C ARG A 16 -0.07 -17.73 22.15
N ARG A 17 -0.69 -18.81 21.69
CA ARG A 17 -0.19 -19.68 20.61
C ARG A 17 -1.29 -19.92 19.58
N PHE A 18 -0.91 -20.16 18.33
CA PHE A 18 -1.83 -20.66 17.32
C PHE A 18 -2.12 -22.15 17.54
N ASN A 19 -3.33 -22.59 17.16
CA ASN A 19 -3.70 -24.00 17.18
C ASN A 19 -3.27 -24.74 15.91
N ASP A 20 -2.88 -24.00 14.87
CA ASP A 20 -2.34 -24.56 13.64
C ASP A 20 -0.99 -25.23 13.93
N PRO A 21 -0.86 -26.56 13.74
CA PRO A 21 0.40 -27.26 13.98
C PRO A 21 1.50 -26.90 12.98
N ALA A 22 1.16 -26.30 11.83
CA ALA A 22 2.13 -25.83 10.84
C ALA A 22 2.68 -24.44 11.16
N TYR A 23 2.14 -23.74 12.16
CA TYR A 23 2.60 -22.41 12.54
C TYR A 23 4.02 -22.45 13.14
N VAL A 24 4.91 -21.62 12.61
CA VAL A 24 6.26 -21.39 13.13
C VAL A 24 6.42 -19.92 13.48
N PRO A 25 6.73 -19.56 14.75
CA PRO A 25 7.00 -18.18 15.13
C PRO A 25 8.21 -17.60 14.40
N LEU A 26 8.09 -16.36 13.90
CA LEU A 26 9.19 -15.64 13.25
C LEU A 26 10.08 -14.86 14.24
N CYS A 27 9.55 -14.55 15.43
CA CYS A 27 10.18 -13.68 16.41
C CYS A 27 10.00 -14.25 17.81
N ARG A 28 10.91 -13.91 18.72
CA ARG A 28 10.93 -14.40 20.10
C ARG A 28 10.04 -13.57 21.03
N ASN A 29 9.89 -12.28 20.75
CA ASN A 29 9.12 -11.33 21.54
C ASN A 29 8.53 -10.23 20.65
N LEU A 30 7.71 -9.37 21.24
CA LEU A 30 7.01 -8.30 20.53
C LEU A 30 7.95 -7.16 20.06
N ALA A 31 9.06 -6.92 20.75
CA ALA A 31 10.08 -5.96 20.32
C ALA A 31 10.68 -6.36 18.95
N GLU A 32 11.04 -7.64 18.77
CA GLU A 32 11.53 -8.14 17.48
C GLU A 32 10.47 -8.07 16.39
N VAL A 33 9.20 -8.35 16.71
CA VAL A 33 8.10 -8.19 15.74
C VAL A 33 8.03 -6.75 15.26
N ARG A 34 8.09 -5.77 16.18
CA ARG A 34 8.05 -4.34 15.85
C ARG A 34 9.23 -3.92 14.99
N GLU A 35 10.44 -4.31 15.37
CA GLU A 35 11.65 -3.98 14.59
C GLU A 35 11.56 -4.52 13.15
N ASN A 36 11.06 -5.75 12.98
CA ASN A 36 10.87 -6.32 11.64
C ASN A 36 9.77 -5.62 10.85
N ILE A 37 8.67 -5.21 11.52
CA ILE A 37 7.61 -4.41 10.88
C ILE A 37 8.14 -3.04 10.48
N ASP A 38 8.86 -2.33 11.35
CA ASP A 38 9.45 -1.03 11.06
C ASP A 38 10.41 -1.11 9.86
N ALA A 39 11.19 -2.19 9.76
CA ALA A 39 12.07 -2.44 8.63
C ALA A 39 11.30 -2.72 7.32
N LEU A 40 10.14 -3.38 7.40
CA LEU A 40 9.24 -3.56 6.26
C LEU A 40 8.58 -2.25 5.85
N ASP A 41 8.13 -1.44 6.81
CA ASP A 41 7.47 -0.16 6.56
C ASP A 41 8.39 0.80 5.82
N GLN A 42 9.69 0.85 6.16
CA GLN A 42 10.67 1.61 5.39
C GLN A 42 10.70 1.20 3.91
N LYS A 43 10.66 -0.11 3.62
CA LYS A 43 10.64 -0.63 2.24
C LYS A 43 9.32 -0.33 1.54
N ILE A 44 8.20 -0.49 2.24
CA ILE A 44 6.87 -0.20 1.72
C ILE A 44 6.78 1.27 1.35
N VAL A 45 7.16 2.19 2.23
CA VAL A 45 7.14 3.63 1.95
C VAL A 45 8.02 3.99 0.76
N ALA A 46 9.22 3.40 0.65
CA ALA A 46 10.09 3.61 -0.50
C ALA A 46 9.43 3.17 -1.83
N LEU A 47 8.79 1.99 -1.84
CA LEU A 47 8.06 1.48 -3.01
C LEU A 47 6.83 2.33 -3.34
N LEU A 48 6.12 2.83 -2.33
CA LEU A 48 4.99 3.74 -2.53
C LEU A 48 5.43 5.06 -3.14
N ALA A 49 6.57 5.62 -2.68
CA ALA A 49 7.15 6.82 -3.27
C ALA A 49 7.56 6.58 -4.73
N GLU A 50 8.17 5.43 -5.04
CA GLU A 50 8.48 5.05 -6.42
C GLU A 50 7.22 4.94 -7.29
N ARG A 51 6.20 4.21 -6.82
CA ARG A 51 4.91 4.10 -7.51
C ARG A 51 4.29 5.49 -7.74
N GLY A 52 4.39 6.38 -6.76
CA GLY A 52 3.87 7.75 -6.85
C GLY A 52 4.55 8.58 -7.93
N ARG A 53 5.86 8.41 -8.15
CA ARG A 53 6.55 9.06 -9.28
C ARG A 53 5.98 8.64 -10.63
N TYR A 54 5.67 7.36 -10.82
CA TYR A 54 5.04 6.88 -12.06
C TYR A 54 3.60 7.37 -12.23
N VAL A 55 2.82 7.43 -11.15
CA VAL A 55 1.47 8.04 -11.21
C VAL A 55 1.58 9.50 -11.63
N LYS A 56 2.49 10.27 -11.02
CA LYS A 56 2.71 11.66 -11.37
C LYS A 56 3.17 11.82 -12.81
N ASP A 57 4.06 10.97 -13.31
CA ASP A 57 4.50 11.01 -14.72
C ASP A 57 3.36 10.65 -15.68
N ALA A 58 2.49 9.70 -15.30
CA ALA A 58 1.31 9.34 -16.08
C ALA A 58 0.36 10.52 -16.32
N ALA A 59 0.36 11.53 -15.44
CA ALA A 59 -0.44 12.74 -15.62
C ALA A 59 -0.10 13.50 -16.91
N ARG A 60 1.17 13.45 -17.38
CA ARG A 60 1.61 14.09 -18.63
C ARG A 60 0.94 13.52 -19.88
N PHE A 61 0.33 12.34 -19.78
CA PHE A 61 -0.31 11.64 -20.89
C PHE A 61 -1.84 11.76 -20.89
N LYS A 62 -2.43 12.48 -19.93
CA LYS A 62 -3.88 12.65 -19.80
C LYS A 62 -4.26 14.06 -20.22
N ARG A 63 -5.35 14.18 -20.97
CA ARG A 63 -5.81 15.47 -21.52
C ARG A 63 -6.72 16.25 -20.57
N ASP A 64 -7.43 15.55 -19.70
CA ASP A 64 -8.36 16.17 -18.76
C ASP A 64 -8.36 15.45 -17.42
N ALA A 65 -8.80 16.17 -16.38
CA ALA A 65 -8.95 15.65 -15.03
C ALA A 65 -10.05 14.55 -14.93
N PHE A 66 -10.85 14.32 -15.98
CA PHE A 66 -11.89 13.30 -16.00
C PHE A 66 -11.35 11.93 -16.43
N GLN A 67 -10.34 11.88 -17.31
CA GLN A 67 -9.55 10.68 -17.62
C GLN A 67 -8.75 10.15 -16.43
N VAL A 68 -8.65 10.93 -15.35
CA VAL A 68 -8.03 10.54 -14.07
C VAL A 68 -8.78 9.37 -13.41
N SER A 69 -10.10 9.27 -13.61
CA SER A 69 -10.86 8.09 -13.21
C SER A 69 -11.01 7.17 -14.41
N ALA A 70 -10.11 6.19 -14.52
CA ALA A 70 -10.26 5.06 -15.44
C ALA A 70 -10.72 3.81 -14.65
N PRO A 71 -12.03 3.61 -14.41
CA PRO A 71 -12.54 2.50 -13.61
C PRO A 71 -12.04 1.13 -14.09
N ALA A 72 -12.00 0.91 -15.41
CA ALA A 72 -11.48 -0.32 -15.98
C ALA A 72 -10.01 -0.57 -15.60
N ARG A 73 -9.17 0.48 -15.63
CA ARG A 73 -7.76 0.37 -15.24
C ARG A 73 -7.61 0.13 -13.75
N GLN A 74 -8.45 0.74 -12.91
CA GLN A 74 -8.47 0.53 -11.45
C GLN A 74 -8.82 -0.92 -11.13
N GLN A 75 -9.87 -1.47 -11.75
CA GLN A 75 -10.25 -2.88 -11.58
C GLN A 75 -9.12 -3.82 -11.99
N GLN A 76 -8.45 -3.56 -13.12
CA GLN A 76 -7.27 -4.33 -13.53
C GLN A 76 -6.10 -4.28 -12.51
N VAL A 77 -5.92 -3.16 -11.79
CA VAL A 77 -4.93 -3.13 -10.69
C VAL A 77 -5.37 -4.08 -9.58
N ILE A 78 -6.63 -3.99 -9.17
CA ILE A 78 -7.19 -4.80 -8.07
C ILE A 78 -7.09 -6.29 -8.38
N ASP A 79 -7.54 -6.72 -9.55
CA ASP A 79 -7.49 -8.13 -9.96
C ASP A 79 -6.04 -8.65 -9.96
N LYS A 80 -5.10 -7.83 -10.46
CA LYS A 80 -3.67 -8.20 -10.47
C LYS A 80 -3.10 -8.36 -9.06
N VAL A 81 -3.44 -7.48 -8.13
CA VAL A 81 -2.86 -7.52 -6.78
C VAL A 81 -3.48 -8.61 -5.93
N LEU A 82 -4.74 -8.96 -6.17
CA LEU A 82 -5.38 -10.14 -5.58
C LEU A 82 -4.67 -11.43 -6.03
N ALA A 83 -4.40 -11.57 -7.32
CA ALA A 83 -3.62 -12.71 -7.84
C ALA A 83 -2.19 -12.75 -7.28
N LEU A 84 -1.57 -11.60 -7.01
CA LEU A 84 -0.27 -11.55 -6.33
C LEU A 84 -0.39 -11.94 -4.85
N ALA A 85 -1.45 -11.50 -4.15
CA ALA A 85 -1.68 -11.84 -2.76
C ALA A 85 -1.75 -13.36 -2.56
N GLU A 86 -2.54 -14.04 -3.40
CA GLU A 86 -2.65 -15.50 -3.40
C GLU A 86 -1.30 -16.19 -3.61
N ARG A 87 -0.52 -15.74 -4.61
CA ARG A 87 0.81 -16.31 -4.92
C ARG A 87 1.82 -16.13 -3.80
N HIS A 88 1.71 -15.04 -3.05
CA HIS A 88 2.63 -14.71 -1.95
C HIS A 88 2.13 -15.18 -0.58
N GLY A 89 0.95 -15.82 -0.50
CA GLY A 89 0.33 -16.23 0.77
C GLY A 89 -0.10 -15.05 1.66
N ALA A 90 -0.34 -13.89 1.06
CA ALA A 90 -0.86 -12.72 1.77
C ALA A 90 -2.38 -12.82 1.93
N TYR A 91 -2.91 -12.11 2.92
CA TYR A 91 -4.35 -11.98 3.17
C TYR A 91 -5.01 -11.12 2.07
N PRO A 92 -5.82 -11.69 1.16
CA PRO A 92 -6.35 -10.96 0.01
C PRO A 92 -7.19 -9.73 0.41
N GLU A 93 -7.95 -9.84 1.50
CA GLU A 93 -8.78 -8.77 2.03
C GLU A 93 -7.96 -7.56 2.51
N VAL A 94 -6.78 -7.81 3.08
CA VAL A 94 -5.85 -6.75 3.51
C VAL A 94 -5.24 -6.08 2.29
N VAL A 95 -4.76 -6.88 1.33
CA VAL A 95 -4.15 -6.37 0.10
C VAL A 95 -5.15 -5.52 -0.69
N GLU A 96 -6.38 -5.98 -0.85
CA GLU A 96 -7.42 -5.23 -1.55
C GLU A 96 -7.72 -3.90 -0.87
N ALA A 97 -7.94 -3.91 0.45
CA ALA A 97 -8.22 -2.69 1.20
C ALA A 97 -7.09 -1.66 1.08
N CYS A 98 -5.83 -2.11 1.20
CA CYS A 98 -4.66 -1.27 1.00
C CYS A 98 -4.62 -0.67 -0.41
N TYR A 99 -4.84 -1.47 -1.46
CA TYR A 99 -4.77 -0.98 -2.83
C TYR A 99 -5.92 -0.06 -3.20
N ARG A 100 -7.13 -0.27 -2.66
CA ARG A 100 -8.26 0.65 -2.85
C ARG A 100 -7.96 2.02 -2.24
N ALA A 101 -7.47 2.06 -1.00
CA ALA A 101 -7.04 3.30 -0.35
C ALA A 101 -5.90 3.97 -1.13
N LEU A 102 -4.92 3.18 -1.58
CA LEU A 102 -3.78 3.66 -2.35
C LEU A 102 -4.19 4.31 -3.68
N ILE A 103 -5.08 3.65 -4.42
CA ILE A 103 -5.62 4.18 -5.69
C ILE A 103 -6.37 5.49 -5.44
N ALA A 104 -7.25 5.54 -4.43
CA ALA A 104 -8.00 6.74 -4.09
C ALA A 104 -7.06 7.91 -3.71
N GLY A 105 -6.05 7.64 -2.88
CA GLY A 105 -5.06 8.66 -2.48
C GLY A 105 -4.27 9.21 -3.66
N PHE A 106 -3.85 8.35 -4.60
CA PHE A 106 -3.14 8.78 -5.80
C PHE A 106 -4.02 9.57 -6.77
N ILE A 107 -5.28 9.20 -6.93
CA ILE A 107 -6.25 9.97 -7.73
C ILE A 107 -6.40 11.39 -7.15
N ALA A 108 -6.60 11.51 -5.84
CA ALA A 108 -6.72 12.81 -5.17
C ALA A 108 -5.44 13.66 -5.32
N ARG A 109 -4.27 13.02 -5.21
CA ARG A 109 -2.99 13.71 -5.41
C ARG A 109 -2.81 14.16 -6.86
N GLU A 110 -3.14 13.31 -7.82
CA GLU A 110 -3.03 13.60 -9.26
C GLU A 110 -3.93 14.77 -9.66
N GLN A 111 -5.17 14.83 -9.14
CA GLN A 111 -6.07 15.98 -9.34
C GLN A 111 -5.45 17.29 -8.87
N THR A 112 -4.70 17.27 -7.77
CA THR A 112 -3.97 18.44 -7.28
C THR A 112 -2.81 18.81 -8.21
N ASP A 113 -2.02 17.81 -8.62
CA ASP A 113 -0.88 18.03 -9.51
C ASP A 113 -1.33 18.60 -10.87
N PHE A 114 -2.47 18.16 -11.43
CA PHE A 114 -3.06 18.70 -12.66
C PHE A 114 -3.34 20.20 -12.62
N THR A 115 -3.73 20.75 -11.47
CA THR A 115 -3.97 22.21 -11.34
C THR A 115 -2.71 23.04 -11.54
N GLN A 116 -1.54 22.42 -11.44
CA GLN A 116 -0.22 23.03 -11.59
C GLN A 116 0.41 22.72 -12.96
N MET A 117 -0.30 22.04 -13.86
CA MET A 117 0.18 21.70 -15.20
C MET A 117 -0.33 22.72 -16.22
N SER A 118 0.45 22.94 -17.27
CA SER A 118 0.06 23.71 -18.44
C SER A 118 0.10 22.79 -19.66
N ASP A 119 -0.73 23.08 -20.66
CA ASP A 119 -0.70 22.34 -21.92
C ASP A 119 0.66 22.53 -22.61
N VAL A 120 1.16 21.46 -23.22
CA VAL A 120 2.33 21.55 -24.08
C VAL A 120 1.86 22.11 -25.42
N GLU A 121 2.32 23.32 -25.78
CA GLU A 121 2.05 23.90 -27.10
C GLU A 121 2.64 22.99 -28.19
N THR A 122 1.86 22.73 -29.24
CA THR A 122 2.29 21.91 -30.38
C THR A 122 3.54 22.50 -31.03
N GLY A 123 4.72 21.91 -30.76
CA GLY A 123 5.99 22.28 -31.39
C GLY A 123 7.21 22.29 -30.47
N ASP A 124 7.03 22.15 -29.14
CA ASP A 124 8.15 22.20 -28.19
C ASP A 124 8.92 20.85 -28.16
N PRO A 125 10.24 20.81 -28.42
CA PRO A 125 11.00 19.58 -28.44
C PRO A 125 11.26 19.16 -26.98
N THR A 126 10.58 18.10 -26.54
CA THR A 126 10.83 17.43 -25.25
C THR A 126 11.92 16.38 -25.37
#